data_AF-A0A6I9SYA6-F1
#
_entry.id   AF-A0A6I9SYA6-F1
#
_cell.length_a   1.000
_cell.length_b   1.000
_cell.length_c   1.000
_cell.angle_alpha   90.00
_cell.angle_beta   90.00
_cell.angle_gamma   90.00
#
_symmetry.space_group_name_H-M   'P 1'
#
loop_
_entity.id
_entity.type
_entity.pdbx_description
1 polymer ?
#
loop_
_entity_poly.entity_id
_entity_poly.type
_entity_poly.pdbx_seq_one_letter_code
_entity_poly.pdbx_strand_id
1 'polypeptide(L)'
;MGGCEGDRLSNLPRNIMDNILKSLSVVEAVRTSILSREWRYKWVTIPHLCFNWKTFPPKSTQKYKPSSVIYQVLLLHKGPIVKFSLKTGYPVIYIDHLDQSLQFLSNHPIEELTLDYHPLRPISHFLFAFEHLKHLYLVDAALRPPPTFKGLGRLVTLHLEQVYFLPGELKKFITQCPVLECLNLIDTCDAYRWYELQNIDTPNLKSFYFSGFFILINFKNAPLLTELSMMSSSYGVNDYQNDVIEYVDPFGDIAMLAYDDPLFDSQLIEFLNRLSSITRLELDGCVLYVLSRFGLPQKLPHNLNFLHFLSFPRISFSSISEVSCAVCLIRSSPNLRSLEITVSDTTISRLSTSSDVPEMKTTAEFLMKMQKEGEFPVMSRLEYVKIEALSGLEPEMEFVKLLLSAATVLSKLEICSIYSGAGSEAGSKMFNELLSFRPSFPNVQFILEHLNLNPI
;
A
#
# COMPACT_ATOMS: atom_id res chain seq x y z
N MET A 1 5.18 -15.07 -62.08
CA MET A 1 6.06 -15.27 -60.90
C MET A 1 5.52 -14.38 -59.78
N GLY A 2 4.76 -14.93 -58.85
CA GLY A 2 4.33 -14.23 -57.64
C GLY A 2 5.29 -14.60 -56.51
N GLY A 3 6.07 -13.63 -56.03
CA GLY A 3 7.03 -13.85 -54.95
C GLY A 3 6.31 -14.18 -53.65
N CYS A 4 6.55 -15.38 -53.11
CA CYS A 4 6.33 -15.64 -51.70
C CYS A 4 7.30 -14.77 -50.91
N GLU A 5 6.84 -13.62 -50.39
CA GLU A 5 7.48 -13.05 -49.21
C GLU A 5 7.38 -14.10 -48.09
N GLY A 6 8.48 -14.82 -47.88
CA GLY A 6 8.54 -15.87 -46.87
C GLY A 6 8.21 -15.32 -45.49
N ASP A 7 7.46 -16.09 -44.71
CA ASP A 7 7.06 -15.78 -43.34
C ASP A 7 8.29 -15.48 -42.47
N ARG A 8 8.66 -14.20 -42.38
CA ARG A 8 9.87 -13.73 -41.69
C ARG A 8 9.79 -13.98 -40.19
N LEU A 9 8.59 -14.05 -39.62
CA LEU A 9 8.36 -14.30 -38.20
C LEU A 9 8.58 -15.77 -37.85
N SER A 10 8.12 -16.69 -38.71
CA SER A 10 8.36 -18.14 -38.52
C SER A 10 9.83 -18.54 -38.71
N ASN A 11 10.60 -17.76 -39.47
CA ASN A 11 12.05 -17.97 -39.65
C ASN A 11 12.92 -17.48 -38.47
N LEU A 12 12.32 -16.91 -37.41
CA LEU A 12 13.09 -16.46 -36.25
C LEU A 12 13.65 -17.65 -35.45
N PRO A 13 14.84 -17.51 -34.84
CA PRO A 13 15.35 -18.46 -33.86
C PRO A 13 14.39 -18.68 -32.68
N ARG A 14 14.33 -19.90 -32.17
CA ARG A 14 13.39 -20.31 -31.10
C ARG A 14 13.50 -19.45 -29.85
N ASN A 15 14.71 -19.11 -29.43
CA ASN A 15 14.96 -18.24 -28.28
C ASN A 15 14.37 -16.82 -28.46
N ILE A 16 14.36 -16.28 -29.69
CA ILE A 16 13.77 -14.97 -29.98
C ILE A 16 12.24 -15.07 -29.92
N MET A 17 11.66 -16.10 -30.52
CA MET A 17 10.21 -16.34 -30.44
C MET A 17 9.74 -16.53 -29.00
N ASP A 18 10.47 -17.31 -28.21
CA ASP A 18 10.15 -17.54 -26.80
C ASP A 18 10.22 -16.24 -25.99
N ASN A 19 11.19 -15.35 -26.29
CA ASN A 19 11.28 -14.03 -25.66
C ASN A 19 10.13 -13.12 -26.06
N ILE A 20 9.73 -13.11 -27.34
CA ILE A 20 8.56 -12.36 -27.81
C ILE A 20 7.31 -12.85 -27.06
N LEU A 21 7.07 -14.16 -27.04
CA LEU A 21 5.88 -14.75 -26.41
C LEU A 21 5.86 -14.55 -24.89
N LYS A 22 7.01 -14.54 -24.21
CA LYS A 22 7.13 -14.23 -22.77
C LYS A 22 6.71 -12.79 -22.44
N SER A 23 6.81 -11.87 -23.40
CA SER A 23 6.40 -10.48 -23.25
C SER A 23 4.92 -10.23 -23.57
N LEU A 24 4.20 -11.25 -24.09
CA LEU A 24 2.79 -11.15 -24.43
C LEU A 24 1.90 -11.66 -23.29
N SER A 25 0.71 -11.07 -23.14
CA SER A 25 -0.37 -11.69 -22.37
C SER A 25 -0.79 -13.02 -23.00
N VAL A 26 -1.47 -13.89 -22.25
CA VAL A 26 -1.99 -15.16 -22.79
C VAL A 26 -2.90 -14.91 -23.99
N VAL A 27 -3.71 -13.86 -23.96
CA VAL A 27 -4.61 -13.50 -25.06
C VAL A 27 -3.82 -13.12 -26.31
N GLU A 28 -2.78 -12.31 -26.17
CA GLU A 28 -1.92 -11.90 -27.30
C GLU A 28 -1.11 -13.07 -27.83
N ALA A 29 -0.55 -13.90 -26.96
CA ALA A 29 0.17 -15.12 -27.33
C ALA A 29 -0.75 -16.06 -28.12
N VAL A 30 -1.99 -16.29 -27.68
CA VAL A 30 -2.98 -17.07 -28.42
C VAL A 30 -3.33 -16.40 -29.75
N ARG A 31 -3.47 -15.07 -29.81
CA ARG A 31 -3.72 -14.33 -31.06
C ARG A 31 -2.61 -14.56 -32.09
N THR A 32 -1.35 -14.73 -31.69
CA THR A 32 -0.29 -15.03 -32.67
C THR A 32 -0.57 -16.31 -33.49
N SER A 33 -1.46 -17.19 -33.03
CA SER A 33 -1.90 -18.40 -33.74
C SER A 33 -2.52 -18.13 -35.12
N ILE A 34 -2.99 -16.90 -35.40
CA ILE A 34 -3.53 -16.54 -36.72
C ILE A 34 -2.46 -16.16 -37.74
N LEU A 35 -1.22 -15.92 -37.31
CA LEU A 35 -0.14 -15.46 -38.18
C LEU A 35 0.28 -16.54 -39.19
N SER A 36 0.43 -17.78 -38.75
CA SER A 36 0.77 -18.91 -39.63
C SER A 36 0.44 -20.26 -38.98
N ARG A 37 0.57 -21.35 -39.75
CA ARG A 37 0.43 -22.72 -39.22
C ARG A 37 1.49 -23.04 -38.16
N GLU A 38 2.67 -22.44 -38.24
CA GLU A 38 3.76 -22.67 -37.29
C GLU A 38 3.52 -21.95 -35.96
N TRP A 39 2.88 -20.78 -35.98
CA TRP A 39 2.55 -20.01 -34.79
C TRP A 39 1.37 -20.56 -33.99
N ARG A 40 0.53 -21.40 -34.62
CA ARG A 40 -0.73 -21.93 -34.05
C ARG A 40 -0.62 -22.51 -32.64
N TYR A 41 0.51 -23.14 -32.32
CA TYR A 41 0.70 -23.83 -31.03
C TYR A 41 1.92 -23.32 -30.25
N LYS A 42 2.53 -22.19 -30.62
CA LYS A 42 3.72 -21.70 -29.90
C LYS A 42 3.38 -21.21 -28.49
N TRP A 43 2.16 -20.72 -28.29
CA TRP A 43 1.71 -20.25 -26.98
C TRP A 43 1.56 -21.38 -25.94
N VAL A 44 1.43 -22.65 -26.34
CA VAL A 44 1.14 -23.76 -25.41
C VAL A 44 2.31 -24.12 -24.47
N THR A 45 3.47 -23.49 -24.66
CA THR A 45 4.68 -23.72 -23.83
C THR A 45 5.14 -22.46 -23.11
N ILE A 46 4.36 -21.37 -23.11
CA ILE A 46 4.75 -20.14 -22.42
C ILE A 46 4.74 -20.34 -20.89
N PRO A 47 5.81 -19.96 -20.18
CA PRO A 47 5.90 -20.23 -18.75
C PRO A 47 5.05 -19.30 -17.88
N HIS A 48 4.56 -18.19 -18.45
CA HIS A 48 3.80 -17.17 -17.74
C HIS A 48 2.37 -17.12 -18.28
N LEU A 49 1.42 -17.56 -17.46
CA LEU A 49 -0.01 -17.52 -17.78
C LEU A 49 -0.68 -16.42 -16.97
N CYS A 50 -0.78 -15.23 -17.55
CA CYS A 50 -1.45 -14.08 -16.94
C CYS A 50 -2.79 -13.78 -17.64
N PHE A 51 -3.87 -13.96 -16.89
CA PHE A 51 -5.24 -13.64 -17.28
C PHE A 51 -5.67 -12.38 -16.53
N ASN A 52 -5.75 -11.26 -17.26
CA ASN A 52 -6.32 -10.03 -16.73
C ASN A 52 -7.67 -9.74 -17.40
N TRP A 53 -8.75 -10.10 -16.72
CA TRP A 53 -10.09 -10.00 -17.28
C TRP A 53 -10.54 -8.55 -17.54
N LYS A 54 -9.98 -7.57 -16.81
CA LYS A 54 -10.21 -6.14 -17.08
C LYS A 54 -9.80 -5.73 -18.49
N THR A 55 -8.87 -6.46 -19.12
CA THR A 55 -8.40 -6.20 -20.50
C THR A 55 -9.22 -6.89 -21.58
N PHE A 56 -10.19 -7.75 -21.20
CA PHE A 56 -11.03 -8.42 -22.19
C PHE A 56 -12.14 -7.48 -22.68
N PRO A 57 -12.43 -7.44 -24.00
CA PRO A 57 -13.47 -6.58 -24.52
C PRO A 57 -14.83 -6.92 -23.90
N PRO A 58 -15.67 -5.93 -23.50
CA PRO A 58 -16.95 -6.16 -22.83
C PRO A 58 -17.91 -7.09 -23.59
N LYS A 59 -17.86 -7.08 -24.92
CA LYS A 59 -18.69 -7.97 -25.77
C LYS A 59 -18.29 -9.45 -25.67
N SER A 60 -17.06 -9.73 -25.22
CA SER A 60 -16.51 -11.09 -25.07
C SER A 60 -16.94 -11.72 -23.75
N THR A 61 -17.08 -10.90 -22.70
CA THR A 61 -17.43 -11.35 -21.34
C THR A 61 -18.87 -11.83 -21.24
N GLN A 62 -19.74 -11.35 -22.13
CA GLN A 62 -21.14 -11.79 -22.24
C GLN A 62 -21.31 -13.08 -23.05
N LYS A 63 -20.34 -13.45 -23.89
CA LYS A 63 -20.38 -14.62 -24.79
C LYS A 63 -19.61 -15.82 -24.24
N TYR A 64 -18.54 -15.60 -23.47
CA TYR A 64 -17.68 -16.66 -22.96
C TYR A 64 -17.52 -16.52 -21.45
N LYS A 65 -17.74 -17.63 -20.72
CA LYS A 65 -17.43 -17.71 -19.29
C LYS A 65 -15.92 -17.71 -19.09
N PRO A 66 -15.33 -16.86 -18.23
CA PRO A 66 -13.89 -16.83 -17.99
C PRO A 66 -13.32 -18.20 -17.60
N SER A 67 -14.04 -18.93 -16.74
CA SER A 67 -13.70 -20.29 -16.30
C SER A 67 -13.45 -21.25 -17.47
N SER A 68 -14.30 -21.21 -18.49
CA SER A 68 -14.18 -22.09 -19.66
C SER A 68 -12.92 -21.82 -20.48
N VAL A 69 -12.55 -20.55 -20.63
CA VAL A 69 -11.35 -20.15 -21.38
C VAL A 69 -10.09 -20.53 -20.62
N ILE A 70 -10.05 -20.23 -19.32
CA ILE A 70 -8.91 -20.59 -18.45
C ILE A 70 -8.70 -22.10 -18.47
N TYR A 71 -9.76 -22.87 -18.26
CA TYR A 71 -9.68 -24.33 -18.25
C TYR A 71 -9.21 -24.90 -19.60
N GLN A 72 -9.70 -24.37 -20.73
CA GLN A 72 -9.23 -24.77 -22.05
C GLN A 72 -7.75 -24.44 -22.28
N VAL A 73 -7.30 -23.26 -21.86
CA VAL A 73 -5.89 -22.87 -21.95
C VAL A 73 -5.02 -23.81 -21.12
N LEU A 74 -5.42 -24.12 -19.88
CA LEU A 74 -4.72 -25.05 -19.01
C LEU A 74 -4.66 -26.47 -19.61
N LEU A 75 -5.77 -26.99 -20.14
CA LEU A 75 -5.83 -28.31 -20.77
C LEU A 75 -4.91 -28.43 -22.00
N LEU A 76 -4.76 -27.36 -22.78
CA LEU A 76 -3.93 -27.33 -23.98
C LEU A 76 -2.46 -27.07 -23.67
N HIS A 77 -2.15 -26.59 -22.47
CA HIS A 77 -0.80 -26.24 -22.07
C HIS A 77 0.09 -27.48 -21.94
N LYS A 78 1.32 -27.42 -22.47
CA LYS A 78 2.28 -28.54 -22.50
C LYS A 78 3.65 -28.19 -21.90
N GLY A 79 3.84 -26.95 -21.46
CA GLY A 79 5.08 -26.48 -20.85
C GLY A 79 5.04 -26.44 -19.31
N PRO A 80 6.18 -26.15 -18.67
CA PRO A 80 6.19 -25.79 -17.27
C PRO A 80 5.57 -24.40 -17.08
N ILE A 81 4.64 -24.28 -16.14
CA ILE A 81 4.07 -23.00 -15.72
C ILE A 81 4.85 -22.53 -14.49
N VAL A 82 5.47 -21.36 -14.59
CA VAL A 82 6.28 -20.75 -13.51
C VAL A 82 5.51 -19.60 -12.86
N LYS A 83 4.70 -18.88 -13.64
CA LYS A 83 3.88 -17.77 -13.16
C LYS A 83 2.43 -17.98 -13.61
N PHE A 84 1.51 -17.93 -12.66
CA PHE A 84 0.07 -17.91 -12.93
C PHE A 84 -0.56 -16.70 -12.26
N SER A 85 -1.26 -15.88 -13.04
CA SER A 85 -1.96 -14.70 -12.53
C SER A 85 -3.37 -14.67 -13.07
N LEU A 86 -4.34 -14.52 -12.17
CA LEU A 86 -5.75 -14.46 -12.49
C LEU A 86 -6.35 -13.26 -11.79
N LYS A 87 -6.61 -12.21 -12.57
CA LYS A 87 -7.23 -10.95 -12.13
C LYS A 87 -8.61 -10.85 -12.78
N THR A 88 -9.66 -10.95 -11.98
CA THR A 88 -11.04 -10.97 -12.47
C THR A 88 -11.63 -9.56 -12.55
N GLY A 89 -11.17 -8.65 -11.69
CA GLY A 89 -11.68 -7.29 -11.61
C GLY A 89 -13.11 -7.20 -11.08
N TYR A 90 -13.65 -5.98 -11.02
CA TYR A 90 -14.98 -5.72 -10.46
C TYR A 90 -16.05 -5.58 -11.56
N PRO A 91 -17.24 -6.19 -11.43
CA PRO A 91 -17.62 -7.14 -10.39
C PRO A 91 -16.89 -8.48 -10.56
N VAL A 92 -16.52 -9.11 -9.44
CA VAL A 92 -15.76 -10.36 -9.45
C VAL A 92 -16.55 -11.47 -10.13
N ILE A 93 -15.94 -12.11 -11.13
CA ILE A 93 -16.59 -13.20 -11.85
C ILE A 93 -16.28 -14.51 -11.14
N TYR A 94 -17.33 -15.23 -10.73
CA TYR A 94 -17.18 -16.58 -10.19
C TYR A 94 -16.50 -17.50 -11.22
N ILE A 95 -15.44 -18.16 -10.77
CA ILE A 95 -14.71 -19.13 -11.58
C ILE A 95 -15.21 -20.53 -11.22
N ASP A 96 -16.13 -21.03 -12.03
CA ASP A 96 -16.45 -22.45 -12.06
C ASP A 96 -15.12 -23.23 -12.20
N HIS A 97 -14.91 -24.27 -11.39
CA HIS A 97 -13.75 -25.18 -11.47
C HIS A 97 -12.37 -24.60 -11.08
N LEU A 98 -12.30 -23.60 -10.21
CA LEU A 98 -11.03 -23.10 -9.68
C LEU A 98 -10.20 -24.23 -9.03
N ASP A 99 -10.83 -25.15 -8.29
CA ASP A 99 -10.17 -26.28 -7.64
C ASP A 99 -9.45 -27.20 -8.64
N GLN A 100 -10.10 -27.56 -9.76
CA GLN A 100 -9.47 -28.35 -10.82
C GLN A 100 -8.30 -27.59 -11.46
N SER A 101 -8.43 -26.28 -11.59
CA SER A 101 -7.36 -25.42 -12.12
C SER A 101 -6.17 -25.40 -11.16
N LEU A 102 -6.38 -25.20 -9.86
CA LEU A 102 -5.34 -25.23 -8.84
C LEU A 102 -4.69 -26.61 -8.73
N GLN A 103 -5.46 -27.70 -8.84
CA GLN A 103 -4.95 -29.07 -8.88
C GLN A 103 -4.08 -29.33 -10.11
N PHE A 104 -4.47 -28.83 -11.27
CA PHE A 104 -3.64 -28.93 -12.47
C PHE A 104 -2.33 -28.17 -12.26
N LEU A 105 -2.45 -26.92 -11.81
CA LEU A 105 -1.33 -26.01 -11.55
C LEU A 105 -0.36 -26.55 -10.51
N SER A 106 -0.82 -27.28 -9.49
CA SER A 106 0.06 -27.85 -8.46
C SER A 106 1.06 -28.88 -9.00
N ASN A 107 0.85 -29.40 -10.21
CA ASN A 107 1.81 -30.27 -10.90
C ASN A 107 2.90 -29.50 -11.67
N HIS A 108 2.88 -28.17 -11.62
CA HIS A 108 3.85 -27.29 -12.27
C HIS A 108 4.75 -26.57 -11.24
N PRO A 109 5.97 -26.17 -11.62
CA PRO A 109 6.90 -25.48 -10.73
C PRO A 109 6.54 -24.00 -10.60
N ILE A 110 5.35 -23.71 -10.05
CA ILE A 110 4.86 -22.35 -9.88
C ILE A 110 5.67 -21.64 -8.80
N GLU A 111 6.29 -20.53 -9.19
CA GLU A 111 7.03 -19.62 -8.32
C GLU A 111 6.23 -18.36 -7.97
N GLU A 112 5.32 -17.92 -8.84
CA GLU A 112 4.48 -16.74 -8.62
C GLU A 112 3.01 -17.06 -8.90
N LEU A 113 2.16 -16.81 -7.89
CA LEU A 113 0.71 -17.01 -7.96
C LEU A 113 -0.04 -15.75 -7.56
N THR A 114 -0.90 -15.26 -8.44
CA THR A 114 -1.85 -14.17 -8.13
C THR A 114 -3.28 -14.65 -8.36
N LEU A 115 -4.13 -14.53 -7.35
CA LEU A 115 -5.56 -14.84 -7.44
C LEU A 115 -6.40 -13.69 -6.87
N ASP A 116 -7.28 -13.17 -7.71
CA ASP A 116 -8.33 -12.20 -7.37
C ASP A 116 -9.66 -12.98 -7.34
N TYR A 117 -10.10 -13.36 -6.13
CA TYR A 117 -11.16 -14.34 -5.92
C TYR A 117 -12.07 -13.97 -4.76
N HIS A 118 -13.33 -13.61 -5.05
CA HIS A 118 -14.32 -13.20 -4.05
C HIS A 118 -14.84 -14.36 -3.18
N PRO A 119 -15.10 -14.17 -1.87
CA PRO A 119 -15.10 -15.22 -0.87
C PRO A 119 -16.44 -15.96 -0.73
N LEU A 120 -17.07 -16.37 -1.84
CA LEU A 120 -18.23 -17.27 -1.73
C LEU A 120 -17.82 -18.63 -1.14
N ARG A 121 -16.55 -19.04 -1.28
CA ARG A 121 -15.98 -20.27 -0.70
C ARG A 121 -14.52 -20.07 -0.26
N PRO A 122 -14.03 -20.82 0.73
CA PRO A 122 -12.59 -20.89 1.00
C PRO A 122 -11.82 -21.39 -0.22
N ILE A 123 -10.64 -20.83 -0.45
CA ILE A 123 -9.71 -21.36 -1.45
C ILE A 123 -9.36 -22.81 -1.10
N SER A 124 -9.30 -23.64 -2.13
CA SER A 124 -9.04 -25.06 -2.01
C SER A 124 -7.68 -25.39 -1.39
N HIS A 125 -7.60 -26.56 -0.77
CA HIS A 125 -6.39 -27.11 -0.17
C HIS A 125 -5.19 -27.21 -1.14
N PHE A 126 -5.43 -27.22 -2.45
CA PHE A 126 -4.38 -27.25 -3.48
C PHE A 126 -3.43 -26.04 -3.43
N LEU A 127 -3.89 -24.88 -2.93
CA LEU A 127 -3.01 -23.72 -2.74
C LEU A 127 -1.81 -24.05 -1.83
N PHE A 128 -2.02 -24.93 -0.86
CA PHE A 128 -1.01 -25.29 0.13
C PHE A 128 -0.03 -26.38 -0.37
N ALA A 129 -0.19 -26.85 -1.62
CA ALA A 129 0.66 -27.87 -2.24
C ALA A 129 1.76 -27.29 -3.15
N PHE A 130 1.81 -25.96 -3.36
CA PHE A 130 2.81 -25.33 -4.23
C PHE A 130 4.21 -25.26 -3.57
N GLU A 131 5.03 -26.28 -3.77
CA GLU A 131 6.37 -26.41 -3.14
C GLU A 131 7.41 -25.37 -3.62
N HIS A 132 7.23 -24.84 -4.83
CA HIS A 132 8.16 -23.89 -5.45
C HIS A 132 7.76 -22.43 -5.27
N LEU A 133 6.65 -22.16 -4.57
CA LEU A 133 6.05 -20.83 -4.50
C LEU A 133 6.95 -19.83 -3.75
N LYS A 134 7.30 -18.75 -4.43
CA LYS A 134 8.10 -17.63 -3.90
C LYS A 134 7.26 -16.38 -3.66
N HIS A 135 6.24 -16.14 -4.50
CA HIS A 135 5.41 -14.95 -4.40
C HIS A 135 3.93 -15.34 -4.48
N LEU A 136 3.17 -14.95 -3.45
CA LEU A 136 1.74 -15.20 -3.34
C LEU A 136 1.00 -13.88 -3.17
N TYR A 137 0.08 -13.60 -4.09
CA TYR A 137 -0.79 -12.42 -4.06
C TYR A 137 -2.25 -12.90 -4.08
N LEU A 138 -2.98 -12.65 -2.99
CA LEU A 138 -4.38 -13.02 -2.86
C LEU A 138 -5.21 -11.78 -2.58
N VAL A 139 -6.29 -11.64 -3.32
CA VAL A 139 -7.27 -10.56 -3.16
C VAL A 139 -8.66 -11.19 -2.98
N ASP A 140 -9.42 -10.69 -2.01
CA ASP A 140 -10.79 -11.08 -1.64
C ASP A 140 -10.99 -12.55 -1.20
N ALA A 141 -9.92 -13.23 -0.80
CA ALA A 141 -9.95 -14.67 -0.58
C ALA A 141 -10.40 -15.09 0.84
N ALA A 142 -10.79 -16.36 1.01
CA ALA A 142 -10.88 -16.98 2.34
C ALA A 142 -9.89 -18.16 2.42
N LEU A 143 -8.96 -18.13 3.38
CA LEU A 143 -7.95 -19.16 3.57
C LEU A 143 -8.25 -20.06 4.76
N ARG A 144 -8.16 -21.37 4.52
CA ARG A 144 -8.26 -22.41 5.55
C ARG A 144 -7.13 -23.43 5.36
N PRO A 145 -5.94 -23.18 5.95
CA PRO A 145 -4.85 -24.14 5.90
C PRO A 145 -5.30 -25.51 6.43
N PRO A 146 -5.07 -26.62 5.70
CA PRO A 146 -5.37 -27.95 6.23
C PRO A 146 -4.43 -28.29 7.38
N PRO A 147 -4.83 -29.20 8.31
CA PRO A 147 -3.95 -29.62 9.41
C PRO A 147 -2.61 -30.23 8.97
N THR A 148 -2.52 -30.72 7.74
CA THR A 148 -1.31 -31.26 7.11
C THR A 148 -0.39 -30.20 6.52
N PHE A 149 -0.79 -28.92 6.53
CA PHE A 149 0.00 -27.83 5.98
C PHE A 149 1.29 -27.64 6.80
N LYS A 150 2.42 -27.82 6.11
CA LYS A 150 3.77 -27.70 6.69
C LYS A 150 4.38 -26.31 6.48
N GLY A 151 3.66 -25.39 5.87
CA GLY A 151 4.18 -24.08 5.49
C GLY A 151 4.61 -23.98 4.03
N LEU A 152 4.86 -22.74 3.59
CA LEU A 152 5.40 -22.42 2.28
C LEU A 152 6.88 -22.08 2.44
N GLY A 153 7.74 -23.10 2.37
CA GLY A 153 9.16 -23.01 2.73
C GLY A 153 10.03 -22.12 1.84
N ARG A 154 9.53 -21.69 0.68
CA ARG A 154 10.24 -20.82 -0.27
C ARG A 154 9.59 -19.44 -0.45
N LEU A 155 8.54 -19.16 0.31
CA LEU A 155 7.75 -17.93 0.14
C LEU A 155 8.52 -16.71 0.63
N VAL A 156 8.87 -15.83 -0.30
CA VAL A 156 9.60 -14.58 -0.10
C VAL A 156 8.62 -13.41 0.04
N THR A 157 7.54 -13.40 -0.74
CA THR A 157 6.54 -12.33 -0.73
C THR A 157 5.16 -12.90 -0.46
N LEU A 158 4.49 -12.35 0.55
CA LEU A 158 3.09 -12.62 0.86
C LEU A 158 2.30 -11.31 0.81
N HIS A 159 1.35 -11.23 -0.11
CA HIS A 159 0.42 -10.12 -0.22
C HIS A 159 -1.00 -10.65 -0.07
N LEU A 160 -1.71 -10.11 0.92
CA LEU A 160 -3.07 -10.46 1.28
C LEU A 160 -3.89 -9.18 1.30
N GLU A 161 -4.90 -9.09 0.45
CA GLU A 161 -5.86 -8.00 0.39
C GLU A 161 -7.27 -8.57 0.60
N GLN A 162 -7.96 -8.10 1.63
CA GLN A 162 -9.30 -8.57 2.02
C GLN A 162 -9.37 -10.10 2.17
N VAL A 163 -8.31 -10.70 2.75
CA VAL A 163 -8.23 -12.16 2.92
C VAL A 163 -8.68 -12.58 4.31
N TYR A 164 -9.68 -13.46 4.38
CA TYR A 164 -10.26 -13.94 5.63
C TYR A 164 -9.58 -15.23 6.12
N PHE A 165 -9.09 -15.21 7.36
CA PHE A 165 -8.60 -16.39 8.09
C PHE A 165 -9.56 -16.78 9.23
N LEU A 166 -9.52 -18.03 9.68
CA LEU A 166 -10.12 -18.40 10.97
C LEU A 166 -9.30 -17.82 12.14
N PRO A 167 -9.90 -17.62 13.33
CA PRO A 167 -9.20 -17.08 14.49
C PRO A 167 -7.89 -17.80 14.81
N GLY A 168 -6.80 -17.05 14.91
CA GLY A 168 -5.44 -17.51 15.20
C GLY A 168 -4.70 -18.18 14.05
N GLU A 169 -5.32 -18.34 12.87
CA GLU A 169 -4.68 -19.01 11.73
C GLU A 169 -3.76 -18.10 10.92
N LEU A 170 -4.00 -16.78 10.89
CA LEU A 170 -3.14 -15.83 10.15
C LEU A 170 -1.71 -15.84 10.71
N LYS A 171 -1.58 -15.72 12.03
CA LYS A 171 -0.28 -15.76 12.71
C LYS A 171 0.46 -17.07 12.41
N LYS A 172 -0.23 -18.21 12.53
CA LYS A 172 0.35 -19.53 12.24
C LYS A 172 0.83 -19.59 10.79
N PHE A 173 0.00 -19.16 9.84
CA PHE A 173 0.34 -19.15 8.43
C PHE A 173 1.61 -18.34 8.14
N ILE A 174 1.72 -17.13 8.71
CA ILE A 174 2.92 -16.29 8.56
C ILE A 174 4.16 -16.98 9.15
N THR A 175 4.06 -17.53 10.38
CA THR A 175 5.20 -18.21 11.03
C THR A 175 5.65 -19.49 10.31
N GLN A 176 4.78 -20.08 9.48
CA GLN A 176 5.08 -21.23 8.65
C GLN A 176 5.75 -20.85 7.31
N CYS A 177 6.09 -19.57 7.10
CA CYS A 177 6.81 -19.06 5.94
C CYS A 177 8.20 -18.54 6.36
N PRO A 178 9.21 -19.42 6.56
CA PRO A 178 10.46 -19.08 7.25
C PRO A 178 11.40 -18.13 6.49
N VAL A 179 11.26 -18.03 5.18
CA VAL A 179 12.10 -17.18 4.31
C VAL A 179 11.38 -15.90 3.85
N LEU A 180 10.29 -15.54 4.52
CA LEU A 180 9.47 -14.39 4.16
C LEU A 180 10.26 -13.08 4.36
N GLU A 181 10.39 -12.30 3.28
CA GLU A 181 11.10 -11.02 3.27
C GLU A 181 10.14 -9.82 3.12
N CYS A 182 8.99 -10.00 2.49
CA CYS A 182 7.99 -8.96 2.26
C CYS A 182 6.59 -9.45 2.64
N LEU A 183 5.93 -8.73 3.54
CA LEU A 183 4.59 -9.02 4.04
C LEU A 183 3.69 -7.80 3.84
N ASN A 184 2.65 -7.96 3.04
CA ASN A 184 1.64 -6.93 2.78
C ASN A 184 0.28 -7.45 3.24
N LEU A 185 -0.32 -6.77 4.21
CA LEU A 185 -1.63 -7.09 4.77
C LEU A 185 -2.55 -5.88 4.56
N ILE A 186 -3.59 -6.04 3.76
CA ILE A 186 -4.57 -5.00 3.44
C ILE A 186 -5.93 -5.56 3.82
N ASP A 187 -6.60 -4.93 4.78
CA ASP A 187 -7.95 -5.27 5.23
C ASP A 187 -8.13 -6.78 5.53
N THR A 188 -7.06 -7.43 5.99
CA THR A 188 -6.98 -8.89 6.22
C THR A 188 -7.46 -9.28 7.64
N CYS A 189 -7.59 -8.31 8.54
CA CYS A 189 -8.07 -8.50 9.91
C CYS A 189 -9.27 -7.59 10.16
N ASP A 190 -10.32 -8.15 10.78
CA ASP A 190 -11.37 -7.31 11.36
C ASP A 190 -10.87 -6.59 12.62
N ALA A 191 -11.57 -5.53 13.02
CA ALA A 191 -11.20 -4.70 14.17
C ALA A 191 -11.11 -5.48 15.50
N TYR A 192 -11.73 -6.67 15.59
CA TYR A 192 -11.79 -7.47 16.82
C TYR A 192 -10.69 -8.53 16.92
N ARG A 193 -9.85 -8.70 15.88
CA ARG A 193 -8.84 -9.78 15.79
C ARG A 193 -7.40 -9.29 15.67
N TRP A 194 -7.18 -8.02 16.00
CA TRP A 194 -5.87 -7.37 15.99
C TRP A 194 -4.79 -8.11 16.79
N TYR A 195 -5.15 -8.78 17.90
CA TYR A 195 -4.23 -9.53 18.76
C TYR A 195 -3.49 -10.66 18.02
N GLU A 196 -4.01 -11.13 16.89
CA GLU A 196 -3.34 -12.14 16.05
C GLU A 196 -2.04 -11.62 15.45
N LEU A 197 -1.91 -10.31 15.25
CA LEU A 197 -0.72 -9.68 14.69
C LEU A 197 0.29 -9.24 15.75
N GLN A 198 0.07 -9.60 17.02
CA GLN A 198 1.06 -9.38 18.07
C GLN A 198 2.11 -10.48 18.11
N ASN A 199 3.35 -10.09 18.40
CA ASN A 199 4.48 -10.99 18.65
C ASN A 199 4.70 -11.98 17.50
N ILE A 200 4.68 -11.49 16.26
CA ILE A 200 4.98 -12.30 15.06
C ILE A 200 6.50 -12.50 15.00
N ASP A 201 6.92 -13.75 14.75
CA ASP A 201 8.32 -14.12 14.54
C ASP A 201 8.59 -14.25 13.04
N THR A 202 9.34 -13.30 12.49
CA THR A 202 9.66 -13.18 11.07
C THR A 202 11.11 -12.70 10.92
N PRO A 203 12.10 -13.58 11.15
CA PRO A 203 13.51 -13.20 11.26
C PRO A 203 14.11 -12.61 9.97
N ASN A 204 13.53 -12.95 8.82
CA ASN A 204 14.01 -12.53 7.49
C ASN A 204 13.23 -11.34 6.92
N LEU A 205 12.23 -10.81 7.65
CA LEU A 205 11.37 -9.75 7.15
C LEU A 205 12.15 -8.45 6.94
N LYS A 206 12.07 -7.90 5.73
CA LYS A 206 12.74 -6.66 5.31
C LYS A 206 11.75 -5.51 5.11
N SER A 207 10.55 -5.82 4.64
CA SER A 207 9.50 -4.85 4.30
C SER A 207 8.13 -5.31 4.81
N PHE A 208 7.42 -4.42 5.48
CA PHE A 208 6.07 -4.66 6.00
C PHE A 208 5.13 -3.52 5.63
N TYR A 209 4.03 -3.86 4.93
CA TYR A 209 2.92 -2.96 4.65
C TYR A 209 1.66 -3.46 5.36
N PHE A 210 1.03 -2.58 6.12
CA PHE A 210 -0.26 -2.84 6.74
C PHE A 210 -1.25 -1.74 6.37
N SER A 211 -2.45 -2.14 5.97
CA SER A 211 -3.62 -1.26 5.85
C SER A 211 -4.81 -1.95 6.50
N GLY A 212 -5.52 -1.28 7.41
CA GLY A 212 -6.64 -1.90 8.11
C GLY A 212 -7.19 -1.06 9.25
N PHE A 213 -8.06 -1.67 10.05
CA PHE A 213 -8.44 -1.11 11.35
C PHE A 213 -7.26 -1.16 12.32
N PHE A 214 -6.96 -0.05 12.97
CA PHE A 214 -5.69 0.09 13.67
C PHE A 214 -5.68 -0.45 15.08
N ILE A 215 -4.69 -1.31 15.32
CA ILE A 215 -3.97 -1.42 16.59
C ILE A 215 -2.48 -1.64 16.28
N LEU A 216 -1.59 -1.19 17.17
CA LEU A 216 -0.13 -1.35 17.10
C LEU A 216 0.27 -2.81 16.78
N ILE A 217 1.03 -2.99 15.70
CA ILE A 217 1.59 -4.28 15.31
C ILE A 217 2.95 -4.44 15.95
N ASN A 218 3.16 -5.52 16.68
CA ASN A 218 4.43 -5.79 17.35
C ASN A 218 5.10 -7.06 16.79
N PHE A 219 6.33 -6.92 16.32
CA PHE A 219 7.14 -8.05 15.89
C PHE A 219 7.95 -8.56 17.06
N LYS A 220 7.81 -9.84 17.40
CA LYS A 220 8.67 -10.48 18.41
C LYS A 220 10.13 -10.45 17.94
N ASN A 221 10.36 -10.73 16.66
CA ASN A 221 11.68 -10.85 16.06
C ASN A 221 11.62 -10.50 14.56
N ALA A 222 12.14 -9.33 14.20
CA ALA A 222 12.25 -8.83 12.82
C ALA A 222 13.49 -7.93 12.67
N PRO A 223 14.71 -8.46 12.87
CA PRO A 223 15.93 -7.65 12.96
C PRO A 223 16.36 -7.05 11.62
N LEU A 224 15.83 -7.56 10.50
CA LEU A 224 16.14 -7.08 9.15
C LEU A 224 15.11 -6.06 8.62
N LEU A 225 14.11 -5.68 9.42
CA LEU A 225 13.05 -4.79 8.99
C LEU A 225 13.61 -3.39 8.73
N THR A 226 13.54 -2.95 7.47
CA THR A 226 14.07 -1.67 6.99
C THR A 226 13.01 -0.76 6.39
N GLU A 227 11.87 -1.32 6.01
CA GLU A 227 10.73 -0.59 5.44
C GLU A 227 9.45 -0.94 6.21
N LEU A 228 8.77 0.09 6.71
CA LEU A 228 7.50 -0.05 7.42
C LEU A 228 6.49 0.97 6.88
N SER A 229 5.33 0.48 6.50
CA SER A 229 4.19 1.31 6.11
C SER A 229 2.93 0.86 6.86
N MET A 230 2.27 1.80 7.54
CA MET A 230 1.02 1.56 8.24
C MET A 230 -0.03 2.59 7.84
N MET A 231 -1.17 2.10 7.37
CA MET A 231 -2.26 2.89 6.79
C MET A 231 -3.61 2.51 7.42
N SER A 232 -4.51 3.48 7.50
CA SER A 232 -5.91 3.29 7.88
C SER A 232 -6.69 2.69 6.73
N SER A 233 -7.55 1.73 7.03
CA SER A 233 -8.63 1.43 6.10
C SER A 233 -9.53 2.67 5.98
N SER A 234 -9.81 3.07 4.74
CA SER A 234 -10.83 4.08 4.45
C SER A 234 -12.25 3.49 4.48
N TYR A 235 -12.39 2.21 4.82
CA TYR A 235 -13.67 1.50 4.92
C TYR A 235 -14.43 1.90 6.19
N GLY A 236 -14.79 3.18 6.26
CA GLY A 236 -15.96 3.65 6.99
C GLY A 236 -17.18 3.57 6.07
N VAL A 237 -18.10 2.66 6.39
CA VAL A 237 -19.57 2.88 6.27
C VAL A 237 -20.13 3.17 4.86
N ASN A 238 -19.79 2.41 3.81
CA ASN A 238 -20.51 2.53 2.53
C ASN A 238 -21.11 1.23 1.97
N ASP A 239 -20.98 0.08 2.65
CA ASP A 239 -21.50 -1.19 2.11
C ASP A 239 -22.54 -1.91 3.00
N TYR A 240 -23.04 -1.23 4.04
CA TYR A 240 -24.31 -1.61 4.65
C TYR A 240 -25.38 -0.63 4.17
N GLN A 241 -25.98 -0.95 3.03
CA GLN A 241 -27.16 -0.27 2.53
C GLN A 241 -28.25 -0.25 3.62
N ASN A 242 -28.78 0.95 3.84
CA ASN A 242 -30.07 1.24 4.46
C ASN A 242 -30.20 0.84 5.93
N ASP A 243 -29.64 1.65 6.82
CA ASP A 243 -30.43 2.25 7.88
C ASP A 243 -29.75 3.55 8.34
N VAL A 244 -30.57 4.54 8.65
CA VAL A 244 -30.15 5.86 9.15
C VAL A 244 -29.45 5.65 10.49
N ILE A 245 -28.14 5.43 10.46
CA ILE A 245 -27.29 5.60 11.62
C ILE A 245 -26.75 7.02 11.49
N GLU A 246 -26.96 7.83 12.54
CA GLU A 246 -26.23 9.08 12.75
C GLU A 246 -24.75 8.87 12.39
N TYR A 247 -24.08 9.91 11.91
CA TYR A 247 -22.63 9.89 11.69
C TYR A 247 -21.93 9.66 13.05
N VAL A 248 -21.86 8.39 13.47
CA VAL A 248 -21.11 7.92 14.62
C VAL A 248 -19.67 7.97 14.20
N ASP A 249 -18.87 8.80 14.88
CA ASP A 249 -17.43 8.88 14.70
C ASP A 249 -16.81 7.49 14.90
N PRO A 250 -16.44 6.76 13.82
CA PRO A 250 -15.92 5.40 13.95
C PRO A 250 -14.60 5.38 14.74
N PHE A 251 -13.91 6.53 14.78
CA PHE A 251 -12.67 6.72 15.52
C PHE A 251 -12.91 6.94 17.01
N GLY A 252 -14.06 7.50 17.39
CA GLY A 252 -14.50 7.60 18.79
C GLY A 252 -14.74 6.22 19.41
N ASP A 253 -15.40 5.32 18.67
CA ASP A 253 -15.69 3.96 19.12
C ASP A 253 -14.46 3.02 19.08
N ILE A 254 -13.59 3.14 18.07
CA ILE A 254 -12.33 2.37 18.03
C ILE A 254 -11.37 2.83 19.14
N ALA A 255 -11.30 4.14 19.38
CA ALA A 255 -10.59 4.64 20.55
C ALA A 255 -11.20 4.10 21.85
N MET A 256 -12.53 4.01 21.96
CA MET A 256 -13.19 3.40 23.11
C MET A 256 -12.87 1.92 23.30
N LEU A 257 -12.68 1.14 22.23
CA LEU A 257 -12.24 -0.26 22.33
C LEU A 257 -10.78 -0.39 22.82
N ALA A 258 -9.95 0.63 22.61
CA ALA A 258 -8.58 0.70 23.13
C ALA A 258 -8.49 1.25 24.57
N TYR A 259 -9.59 1.79 25.14
CA TYR A 259 -9.58 2.52 26.41
C TYR A 259 -9.46 1.62 27.66
N ASP A 260 -9.79 0.32 27.56
CA ASP A 260 -9.90 -0.57 28.71
C ASP A 260 -8.79 -1.65 28.82
N ASP A 261 -7.78 -1.65 27.94
CA ASP A 261 -6.69 -2.63 28.01
C ASP A 261 -5.38 -2.03 28.57
N PRO A 262 -5.02 -2.30 29.84
CA PRO A 262 -3.81 -1.81 30.47
C PRO A 262 -2.49 -2.35 29.87
N LEU A 263 -2.55 -3.27 28.89
CA LEU A 263 -1.37 -3.75 28.16
C LEU A 263 -0.91 -2.81 27.03
N PHE A 264 -1.67 -1.76 26.70
CA PHE A 264 -1.38 -0.91 25.53
C PHE A 264 -0.23 0.08 25.71
N ASP A 265 -0.03 0.66 26.90
CA ASP A 265 1.02 1.67 27.13
C ASP A 265 2.46 1.11 26.95
N SER A 266 2.65 -0.19 27.16
CA SER A 266 3.95 -0.86 27.01
C SER A 266 4.35 -1.16 25.56
N GLN A 267 3.37 -1.19 24.63
CA GLN A 267 3.58 -1.64 23.25
C GLN A 267 4.13 -0.54 22.34
N LEU A 268 3.84 0.73 22.62
CA LEU A 268 4.35 1.85 21.82
C LEU A 268 5.87 1.99 21.94
N ILE A 269 6.40 1.98 23.17
CA ILE A 269 7.85 2.11 23.42
C ILE A 269 8.59 0.92 22.80
N GLU A 270 8.02 -0.28 22.90
CA GLU A 270 8.58 -1.48 22.27
C GLU A 270 8.57 -1.37 20.73
N PHE A 271 7.45 -0.94 20.15
CA PHE A 271 7.31 -0.69 18.72
C PHE A 271 8.37 0.31 18.24
N LEU A 272 8.48 1.47 18.90
CA LEU A 272 9.43 2.53 18.56
C LEU A 272 10.90 2.09 18.73
N ASN A 273 11.21 1.33 19.77
CA ASN A 273 12.57 0.78 19.98
C ASN A 273 12.99 -0.18 18.85
N ARG A 274 12.02 -0.91 18.29
CA ARG A 274 12.25 -1.85 17.18
C ARG A 274 12.41 -1.15 15.83
N LEU A 275 12.08 0.15 15.71
CA LEU A 275 12.32 0.95 14.51
C LEU A 275 13.78 1.42 14.34
N SER A 276 14.69 1.01 15.23
CA SER A 276 16.08 1.50 15.25
C SER A 276 16.88 1.21 13.98
N SER A 277 16.47 0.28 13.13
CA SER A 277 17.13 -0.04 11.84
C SER A 277 16.34 0.41 10.61
N ILE A 278 15.22 1.10 10.78
CA ILE A 278 14.32 1.48 9.69
C ILE A 278 14.93 2.58 8.83
N THR A 279 14.81 2.41 7.52
CA THR A 279 15.29 3.33 6.47
C THR A 279 14.16 4.06 5.75
N ARG A 280 12.97 3.47 5.71
CA ARG A 280 11.73 4.01 5.15
C ARG A 280 10.58 3.79 6.12
N LEU A 281 9.92 4.87 6.54
CA LEU A 281 8.77 4.84 7.43
C LEU A 281 7.60 5.63 6.81
N GLU A 282 6.44 5.01 6.72
CA GLU A 282 5.22 5.63 6.23
C GLU A 282 4.10 5.38 7.24
N LEU A 283 3.53 6.44 7.80
CA LEU A 283 2.48 6.38 8.81
C LEU A 283 1.41 7.40 8.47
N ASP A 284 0.17 6.97 8.26
CA ASP A 284 -0.88 7.92 7.94
C ASP A 284 -1.37 8.72 9.16
N GLY A 285 -2.17 9.77 8.91
CA GLY A 285 -2.70 10.66 9.95
C GLY A 285 -3.39 9.92 11.11
N CYS A 286 -4.22 8.93 10.80
CA CYS A 286 -4.90 8.16 11.83
C CYS A 286 -3.94 7.32 12.69
N VAL A 287 -2.88 6.73 12.11
CA VAL A 287 -1.83 6.08 12.90
C VAL A 287 -1.19 7.09 13.85
N LEU A 288 -0.82 8.27 13.35
CA LEU A 288 -0.17 9.32 14.16
C LEU A 288 -1.06 9.75 15.35
N TYR A 289 -2.36 9.91 15.10
CA TYR A 289 -3.35 10.23 16.14
C TYR A 289 -3.41 9.16 17.24
N VAL A 290 -3.38 7.88 16.85
CA VAL A 290 -3.38 6.76 17.79
C VAL A 290 -2.07 6.73 18.58
N LEU A 291 -0.92 6.92 17.92
CA LEU A 291 0.38 6.97 18.59
C LEU A 291 0.47 8.12 19.61
N SER A 292 -0.11 9.29 19.32
CA SER A 292 -0.06 10.43 20.25
C SER A 292 -0.82 10.18 21.56
N ARG A 293 -1.88 9.35 21.53
CA ARG A 293 -2.65 8.99 22.72
C ARG A 293 -1.90 8.10 23.70
N PHE A 294 -0.92 7.32 23.22
CA PHE A 294 -0.09 6.45 24.06
C PHE A 294 1.10 7.17 24.71
N GLY A 295 1.04 8.50 24.84
CA GLY A 295 2.05 9.26 25.57
C GLY A 295 3.34 9.46 24.79
N LEU A 296 3.26 9.89 23.53
CA LEU A 296 4.45 10.29 22.79
C LEU A 296 5.21 11.37 23.55
N PRO A 297 6.49 11.15 23.91
CA PRO A 297 7.32 12.20 24.46
C PRO A 297 7.51 13.31 23.42
N GLN A 298 7.84 14.53 23.86
CA GLN A 298 8.31 15.60 22.96
C GLN A 298 9.52 15.18 22.10
N LYS A 299 10.21 14.09 22.49
CA LYS A 299 11.33 13.48 21.78
C LYS A 299 11.35 11.97 22.01
N LEU A 300 11.47 11.18 20.94
CA LEU A 300 11.62 9.71 21.05
C LEU A 300 12.81 9.33 21.95
N PRO A 301 12.74 8.18 22.66
CA PRO A 301 13.84 7.72 23.52
C PRO A 301 15.15 7.50 22.75
N HIS A 302 15.06 7.15 21.46
CA HIS A 302 16.21 6.98 20.58
C HIS A 302 15.97 7.69 19.23
N ASN A 303 17.05 8.15 18.60
CA ASN A 303 17.00 8.71 17.25
C ASN A 303 16.87 7.59 16.21
N LEU A 304 16.08 7.86 15.17
CA LEU A 304 15.93 7.03 13.99
C LEU A 304 17.09 7.30 13.02
N ASN A 305 18.30 6.87 13.42
CA ASN A 305 19.54 7.24 12.73
C ASN A 305 19.66 6.71 11.29
N PHE A 306 18.97 5.61 10.96
CA PHE A 306 19.00 5.03 9.62
C PHE A 306 17.86 5.53 8.72
N LEU A 307 16.93 6.31 9.26
CA LEU A 307 15.76 6.76 8.52
C LEU A 307 16.15 7.81 7.48
N HIS A 308 15.88 7.51 6.21
CA HIS A 308 16.18 8.36 5.07
C HIS A 308 14.93 8.86 4.36
N PHE A 309 13.84 8.10 4.43
CA PHE A 309 12.55 8.46 3.88
C PHE A 309 11.47 8.40 4.95
N LEU A 310 10.70 9.47 5.07
CA LEU A 310 9.55 9.57 5.98
C LEU A 310 8.35 10.07 5.19
N SER A 311 7.20 9.40 5.32
CA SER A 311 5.95 9.83 4.69
C SER A 311 4.81 9.90 5.69
N PHE A 312 3.98 10.92 5.54
CA PHE A 312 2.72 11.11 6.28
C PHE A 312 1.53 11.24 5.32
N PRO A 313 0.98 10.11 4.85
CA PRO A 313 -0.23 10.13 4.04
C PRO A 313 -1.45 10.55 4.87
N ARG A 314 -2.40 11.27 4.27
CA ARG A 314 -3.67 11.67 4.91
C ARG A 314 -3.51 12.31 6.30
N ILE A 315 -2.50 13.16 6.50
CA ILE A 315 -2.33 13.89 7.77
C ILE A 315 -3.32 15.06 7.87
N SER A 316 -3.94 15.24 9.03
CA SER A 316 -4.81 16.38 9.35
C SER A 316 -4.04 17.46 10.11
N PHE A 317 -3.85 18.61 9.48
CA PHE A 317 -3.25 19.80 10.13
C PHE A 317 -4.21 20.52 11.08
N SER A 318 -5.46 20.07 11.17
CA SER A 318 -6.41 20.51 12.19
C SER A 318 -6.25 19.75 13.51
N SER A 319 -5.53 18.62 13.51
CA SER A 319 -5.30 17.84 14.73
C SER A 319 -3.90 18.07 15.30
N ILE A 320 -3.84 18.63 16.51
CA ILE A 320 -2.57 18.81 17.22
C ILE A 320 -1.92 17.46 17.54
N SER A 321 -2.72 16.43 17.76
CA SER A 321 -2.27 15.05 18.03
C SER A 321 -1.46 14.48 16.87
N GLU A 322 -1.99 14.58 15.64
CA GLU A 322 -1.32 14.10 14.44
C GLU A 322 -0.06 14.92 14.14
N VAL A 323 -0.18 16.25 14.17
CA VAL A 323 0.92 17.16 13.85
C VAL A 323 2.06 17.06 14.86
N SER A 324 1.77 16.99 16.16
CA SER A 324 2.80 16.83 17.20
C SER A 324 3.54 15.50 17.09
N CYS A 325 2.83 14.42 16.74
CA CYS A 325 3.44 13.12 16.46
C CYS A 325 4.36 13.18 15.23
N ALA A 326 3.89 13.74 14.11
CA ALA A 326 4.70 13.93 12.91
C ALA A 326 5.97 14.75 13.19
N VAL A 327 5.83 15.87 13.90
CA VAL A 327 6.97 16.71 14.33
C VAL A 327 7.93 15.91 15.20
N CYS A 328 7.46 15.12 16.16
CA CYS A 328 8.32 14.27 17.00
C CYS A 328 9.15 13.29 16.15
N LEU A 329 8.53 12.60 15.18
CA LEU A 329 9.22 11.69 14.28
C LEU A 329 10.26 12.40 13.41
N ILE A 330 9.92 13.57 12.85
CA ILE A 330 10.88 14.38 12.07
C ILE A 330 12.06 14.80 12.94
N ARG A 331 11.80 15.31 14.17
CA ARG A 331 12.84 15.77 15.11
C ARG A 331 13.80 14.64 15.50
N SER A 332 13.30 13.42 15.57
CA SER A 332 14.08 12.23 15.92
C SER A 332 14.81 11.59 14.74
N SER A 333 14.79 12.20 13.54
CA SER A 333 15.33 11.62 12.30
C SER A 333 16.48 12.45 11.71
N PRO A 334 17.67 12.43 12.33
CA PRO A 334 18.77 13.35 11.97
C PRO A 334 19.35 13.13 10.56
N ASN A 335 19.11 11.96 9.96
CA ASN A 335 19.63 11.58 8.65
C ASN A 335 18.54 11.53 7.55
N LEU A 336 17.40 12.17 7.81
CA LEU A 336 16.28 12.22 6.88
C LEU A 336 16.69 12.96 5.59
N ARG A 337 16.39 12.37 4.44
CA ARG A 337 16.69 12.92 3.10
C ARG A 337 15.44 13.31 2.32
N SER A 338 14.36 12.56 2.51
CA SER A 338 13.10 12.71 1.80
C SER A 338 11.95 12.76 2.78
N LEU A 339 11.12 13.80 2.68
CA LEU A 339 9.87 13.94 3.44
C LEU A 339 8.70 14.09 2.46
N GLU A 340 7.73 13.18 2.53
CA GLU A 340 6.51 13.24 1.73
C GLU A 340 5.29 13.40 2.64
N ILE A 341 4.36 14.27 2.25
CA ILE A 341 3.16 14.57 3.03
C ILE A 341 2.00 14.64 2.07
N THR A 342 0.90 13.96 2.39
CA THR A 342 -0.37 14.13 1.70
C THR A 342 -1.37 14.63 2.72
N VAL A 343 -1.83 15.87 2.57
CA VAL A 343 -2.80 16.47 3.50
C VAL A 343 -4.17 15.82 3.30
N SER A 344 -4.89 15.52 4.39
CA SER A 344 -6.23 14.96 4.33
C SER A 344 -7.29 16.02 3.98
N ASP A 345 -8.16 15.68 3.01
CA ASP A 345 -9.34 16.46 2.61
C ASP A 345 -10.46 16.48 3.66
N THR A 346 -10.35 15.72 4.75
CA THR A 346 -11.35 15.75 5.84
C THR A 346 -11.50 17.13 6.46
N THR A 347 -10.51 18.01 6.30
CA THR A 347 -10.61 19.42 6.65
C THR A 347 -11.70 20.14 5.84
N ILE A 348 -11.96 19.75 4.59
CA ILE A 348 -12.99 20.36 3.74
C ILE A 348 -14.37 19.76 4.02
N SER A 349 -14.48 18.45 4.30
CA SER A 349 -15.77 17.82 4.65
C SER A 349 -16.25 18.17 6.06
N ARG A 350 -15.36 18.64 6.96
CA ARG A 350 -15.64 18.99 8.37
C ARG A 350 -15.74 20.49 8.66
N LEU A 351 -15.62 21.37 7.67
CA LEU A 351 -15.95 22.80 7.81
C LEU A 351 -17.43 23.07 8.20
N SER A 352 -18.23 22.02 8.41
CA SER A 352 -19.61 22.05 8.89
C SER A 352 -19.77 21.97 10.41
N THR A 353 -18.72 21.72 11.21
CA THR A 353 -18.83 21.66 12.69
C THR A 353 -17.98 22.72 13.40
N SER A 354 -18.60 23.47 14.32
CA SER A 354 -18.00 24.58 15.07
C SER A 354 -16.92 24.18 16.09
N SER A 355 -16.67 22.87 16.28
CA SER A 355 -15.74 22.29 17.25
C SER A 355 -14.27 22.34 16.85
N ASP A 356 -13.95 22.48 15.57
CA ASP A 356 -12.60 22.22 15.06
C ASP A 356 -11.73 23.49 14.97
N VAL A 357 -12.36 24.67 14.93
CA VAL A 357 -11.69 25.98 14.86
C VAL A 357 -10.71 26.21 16.03
N PRO A 358 -11.02 25.85 17.29
CA PRO A 358 -10.08 25.97 18.41
C PRO A 358 -8.84 25.07 18.26
N GLU A 359 -9.00 23.85 17.74
CA GLU A 359 -7.89 22.89 17.60
C GLU A 359 -6.91 23.31 16.49
N MET A 360 -7.43 23.84 15.37
CA MET A 360 -6.60 24.43 14.31
C MET A 360 -5.71 25.56 14.84
N LYS A 361 -6.29 26.50 15.60
CA LYS A 361 -5.52 27.59 16.20
C LYS A 361 -4.44 27.07 17.15
N THR A 362 -4.80 26.09 17.99
CA THR A 362 -3.86 25.46 18.93
C THR A 362 -2.70 24.79 18.18
N THR A 363 -2.98 24.16 17.04
CA THR A 363 -1.98 23.50 16.19
C THR A 363 -1.02 24.52 15.55
N ALA A 364 -1.54 25.65 15.04
CA ALA A 364 -0.71 26.75 14.53
C ALA A 364 0.18 27.35 15.63
N GLU A 365 -0.37 27.62 16.82
CA GLU A 365 0.38 28.14 17.96
C GLU A 365 1.51 27.18 18.39
N PHE A 366 1.26 25.86 18.38
CA PHE A 366 2.28 24.84 18.63
C PHE A 366 3.45 24.93 17.63
N LEU A 367 3.16 25.03 16.33
CA LEU A 367 4.19 25.12 15.28
C LEU A 367 4.98 26.44 15.36
N MET A 368 4.31 27.56 15.62
CA MET A 368 4.97 28.86 15.81
C MET A 368 5.89 28.85 17.04
N LYS A 369 5.45 28.22 18.15
CA LYS A 369 6.26 28.07 19.36
C LYS A 369 7.53 27.27 19.06
N MET A 370 7.39 26.14 18.37
CA MET A 370 8.49 25.29 17.93
C MET A 370 9.55 26.04 17.11
N GLN A 371 9.10 26.95 16.24
CA GLN A 371 10.00 27.79 15.44
C GLN A 371 10.71 28.85 16.31
N LYS A 372 9.97 29.57 17.15
CA LYS A 372 10.50 30.68 17.97
C LYS A 372 11.50 30.22 19.03
N GLU A 373 11.24 29.08 19.64
CA GLU A 373 12.06 28.54 20.73
C GLU A 373 13.27 27.74 20.22
N GLY A 374 13.41 27.58 18.89
CA GLY A 374 14.53 26.84 18.28
C GLY A 374 14.50 25.35 18.62
N GLU A 375 13.33 24.81 18.98
CA GLU A 375 13.16 23.43 19.39
C GLU A 375 13.22 22.44 18.22
N PHE A 376 12.96 22.91 17.01
CA PHE A 376 13.02 22.10 15.79
C PHE A 376 14.47 21.99 15.29
N PRO A 377 14.99 20.78 15.03
CA PRO A 377 16.38 20.59 14.69
C PRO A 377 16.71 21.09 13.29
N VAL A 378 17.96 21.47 13.09
CA VAL A 378 18.50 21.75 11.77
C VAL A 378 18.54 20.45 10.95
N MET A 379 17.84 20.46 9.82
CA MET A 379 17.71 19.32 8.91
C MET A 379 18.82 19.38 7.86
N SER A 380 20.03 18.97 8.28
CA SER A 380 21.27 19.09 7.47
C SER A 380 21.39 18.10 6.30
N ARG A 381 20.45 17.17 6.15
CA ARG A 381 20.45 16.15 5.09
C ARG A 381 19.15 16.09 4.28
N LEU A 382 18.17 16.94 4.61
CA LEU A 382 16.88 16.94 3.94
C LEU A 382 17.02 17.57 2.55
N GLU A 383 16.98 16.73 1.52
CA GLU A 383 17.24 17.09 0.11
C GLU A 383 15.95 17.30 -0.68
N TYR A 384 14.88 16.58 -0.31
CA TYR A 384 13.62 16.55 -1.03
C TYR A 384 12.42 16.62 -0.08
N VAL A 385 11.48 17.51 -0.40
CA VAL A 385 10.18 17.62 0.28
C VAL A 385 9.08 17.63 -0.77
N LYS A 386 8.06 16.78 -0.57
CA LYS A 386 6.83 16.77 -1.36
C LYS A 386 5.62 16.96 -0.45
N ILE A 387 4.76 17.90 -0.78
CA ILE A 387 3.50 18.14 -0.06
C ILE A 387 2.35 18.14 -1.07
N GLU A 388 1.47 17.17 -0.96
CA GLU A 388 0.27 17.04 -1.78
C GLU A 388 -0.98 17.48 -1.03
N ALA A 389 -1.97 17.92 -1.79
CA ALA A 389 -3.27 18.39 -1.29
C ALA A 389 -3.20 19.57 -0.31
N LEU A 390 -2.19 20.45 -0.45
CA LEU A 390 -2.07 21.64 0.38
C LEU A 390 -3.25 22.60 0.13
N SER A 391 -3.94 22.99 1.19
CA SER A 391 -5.09 23.89 1.16
C SER A 391 -4.73 25.32 1.56
N GLY A 392 -3.59 25.55 2.22
CA GLY A 392 -3.12 26.89 2.61
C GLY A 392 -3.71 27.37 3.93
N LEU A 393 -4.24 26.46 4.75
CA LEU A 393 -4.65 26.77 6.11
C LEU A 393 -3.46 27.21 6.96
N GLU A 394 -3.73 28.02 7.98
CA GLU A 394 -2.68 28.59 8.84
C GLU A 394 -1.73 27.52 9.41
N PRO A 395 -2.19 26.39 10.01
CA PRO A 395 -1.26 25.38 10.54
C PRO A 395 -0.42 24.71 9.46
N GLU A 396 -0.95 24.52 8.25
CA GLU A 396 -0.20 23.97 7.12
C GLU A 396 0.94 24.92 6.72
N MET A 397 0.63 26.22 6.60
CA MET A 397 1.60 27.25 6.23
C MET A 397 2.67 27.45 7.30
N GLU A 398 2.31 27.39 8.58
CA GLU A 398 3.28 27.44 9.68
C GLU A 398 4.19 26.20 9.69
N PHE A 399 3.67 25.03 9.32
CA PHE A 399 4.49 23.83 9.19
C PHE A 399 5.47 23.94 8.00
N VAL A 400 5.03 24.47 6.86
CA VAL A 400 5.92 24.73 5.71
C VAL A 400 7.04 25.71 6.10
N LYS A 401 6.71 26.80 6.81
CA LYS A 401 7.70 27.76 7.33
C LYS A 401 8.69 27.09 8.27
N LEU A 402 8.21 26.25 9.18
CA LEU A 402 9.03 25.49 10.12
C LEU A 402 10.03 24.62 9.36
N LEU A 403 9.56 23.81 8.40
CA LEU A 403 10.42 22.97 7.57
C LEU A 403 11.46 23.75 6.79
N LEU A 404 11.04 24.81 6.08
CA LEU A 404 11.95 25.63 5.28
C LEU A 404 13.01 26.31 6.16
N SER A 405 12.63 26.80 7.34
CA SER A 405 13.60 27.40 8.27
C SER A 405 14.63 26.41 8.80
N ALA A 406 14.31 25.11 8.80
CA ALA A 406 15.18 24.06 9.30
C ALA A 406 16.03 23.37 8.21
N ALA A 407 15.55 23.32 6.96
CA ALA A 407 16.19 22.62 5.86
C ALA A 407 17.31 23.46 5.23
N THR A 408 18.56 23.05 5.46
CA THR A 408 19.74 23.83 5.03
C THR A 408 20.33 23.37 3.69
N VAL A 409 19.99 22.16 3.25
CA VAL A 409 20.52 21.54 2.01
C VAL A 409 19.43 21.14 1.03
N LEU A 410 18.21 21.67 1.22
CA LEU A 410 17.08 21.36 0.36
C LEU A 410 17.44 21.63 -1.10
N SER A 411 17.15 20.68 -1.98
CA SER A 411 17.44 20.78 -3.41
C SER A 411 16.16 20.84 -4.24
N LYS A 412 15.07 20.26 -3.74
CA LYS A 412 13.81 20.15 -4.44
C LYS A 412 12.63 20.22 -3.47
N LEU A 413 11.67 21.08 -3.78
CA LEU A 413 10.40 21.24 -3.09
C LEU A 413 9.25 21.11 -4.09
N GLU A 414 8.40 20.10 -3.90
CA GLU A 414 7.18 19.90 -4.67
C GLU A 414 5.97 20.22 -3.79
N ILE A 415 5.11 21.13 -4.24
CA ILE A 415 3.83 21.41 -3.58
C ILE A 415 2.71 21.28 -4.61
N CYS A 416 1.81 20.34 -4.37
CA CYS A 416 0.59 20.15 -5.15
C CYS A 416 -0.61 20.62 -4.33
N SER A 417 -1.35 21.61 -4.83
CA SER A 417 -2.52 22.16 -4.15
C SER A 417 -3.84 21.66 -4.76
N ILE A 418 -4.83 21.43 -3.90
CA ILE A 418 -6.21 21.00 -4.26
C ILE A 418 -7.17 22.15 -4.55
N TYR A 419 -6.75 23.42 -4.47
CA TYR A 419 -7.66 24.52 -4.78
C TYR A 419 -8.13 24.44 -6.24
N SER A 420 -9.40 24.07 -6.40
CA SER A 420 -10.12 23.90 -7.68
C SER A 420 -10.35 25.19 -8.47
N GLY A 421 -9.67 26.27 -8.10
CA GLY A 421 -9.68 27.51 -8.85
C GLY A 421 -8.33 28.16 -8.76
N ALA A 422 -7.60 28.18 -9.88
CA ALA A 422 -6.46 29.07 -10.13
C ALA A 422 -6.86 30.57 -10.13
N GLY A 423 -7.73 30.97 -9.19
CA GLY A 423 -8.36 32.28 -9.07
C GLY A 423 -9.11 32.52 -7.75
N SER A 424 -9.07 31.58 -6.77
CA SER A 424 -9.53 31.92 -5.41
C SER A 424 -8.49 32.84 -4.73
N GLU A 425 -8.96 33.84 -4.00
CA GLU A 425 -8.09 34.80 -3.29
C GLU A 425 -7.18 34.07 -2.28
N ALA A 426 -7.71 33.03 -1.63
CA ALA A 426 -6.97 32.20 -0.67
C ALA A 426 -5.84 31.40 -1.32
N GLY A 427 -6.11 30.70 -2.44
CA GLY A 427 -5.08 29.95 -3.16
C GLY A 427 -3.99 30.86 -3.74
N SER A 428 -4.39 32.05 -4.22
CA SER A 428 -3.44 33.06 -4.72
C SER A 428 -2.57 33.63 -3.60
N LYS A 429 -3.13 33.89 -2.41
CA LYS A 429 -2.39 34.33 -1.22
C LYS A 429 -1.37 33.27 -0.79
N MET A 430 -1.80 32.02 -0.68
CA MET A 430 -0.92 30.89 -0.36
C MET A 430 0.23 30.79 -1.35
N PHE A 431 -0.04 30.83 -2.66
CA PHE A 431 1.00 30.74 -3.69
C PHE A 431 1.99 31.91 -3.64
N ASN A 432 1.49 33.13 -3.45
CA ASN A 432 2.35 34.32 -3.30
C ASN A 432 3.23 34.23 -2.05
N GLU A 433 2.68 33.72 -0.94
CA GLU A 433 3.46 33.46 0.27
C GLU A 433 4.53 32.38 0.04
N LEU A 434 4.19 31.27 -0.61
CA LEU A 434 5.16 30.22 -0.96
C LEU A 434 6.28 30.74 -1.88
N LEU A 435 5.92 31.56 -2.88
CA LEU A 435 6.90 32.21 -3.76
C LEU A 435 7.80 33.19 -3.02
N SER A 436 7.32 33.81 -1.95
CA SER A 436 8.13 34.74 -1.14
C SER A 436 9.32 34.05 -0.47
N PHE A 437 9.31 32.72 -0.32
CA PHE A 437 10.45 31.97 0.22
C PHE A 437 11.55 31.71 -0.82
N ARG A 438 11.26 31.75 -2.13
CA ARG A 438 12.26 31.44 -3.19
C ARG A 438 13.58 32.21 -3.05
N PRO A 439 13.61 33.53 -2.76
CA PRO A 439 14.85 34.27 -2.64
C PRO A 439 15.78 33.73 -1.54
N SER A 440 15.22 33.14 -0.49
CA SER A 440 15.97 32.50 0.60
C SER A 440 16.53 31.13 0.23
N PHE A 441 16.09 30.55 -0.88
CA PHE A 441 16.45 29.21 -1.36
C PHE A 441 16.77 29.19 -2.86
N PRO A 442 17.81 29.92 -3.32
CA PRO A 442 18.09 30.12 -4.74
C PRO A 442 18.43 28.84 -5.50
N ASN A 443 18.87 27.80 -4.79
CA ASN A 443 19.25 26.50 -5.36
C ASN A 443 18.15 25.43 -5.24
N VAL A 444 16.99 25.76 -4.65
CA VAL A 444 15.87 24.81 -4.53
C VAL A 444 15.03 24.86 -5.79
N GLN A 445 14.78 23.71 -6.39
CA GLN A 445 13.77 23.57 -7.44
C GLN A 445 12.37 23.58 -6.81
N PHE A 446 11.65 24.68 -6.97
CA PHE A 446 10.24 24.80 -6.56
C PHE A 446 9.32 24.37 -7.70
N ILE A 447 8.62 23.25 -7.52
CA ILE A 447 7.55 22.77 -8.41
C ILE A 447 6.23 23.02 -7.68
N LEU A 448 5.39 23.86 -8.26
CA LEU A 448 4.08 24.19 -7.72
C LEU A 448 3.04 23.76 -8.75
N GLU A 449 2.24 22.76 -8.41
CA GLU A 449 1.22 22.19 -9.29
C GLU A 449 -0.18 22.39 -8.71
N HIS A 450 -1.16 22.58 -9.60
CA HIS A 450 -2.57 22.65 -9.24
C HIS A 450 -3.26 21.36 -9.68
N LEU A 451 -3.91 20.69 -8.73
CA LEU A 451 -4.81 19.58 -9.03
C LEU A 451 -6.13 20.16 -9.55
N ASN A 452 -6.33 20.08 -10.87
CA ASN A 452 -7.65 20.28 -11.45
C ASN A 452 -8.51 19.06 -11.09
N LEU A 453 -9.25 19.15 -9.99
CA LEU A 453 -10.37 18.26 -9.73
C LEU A 453 -11.44 18.56 -10.79
N ASN A 454 -11.36 17.86 -11.93
CA ASN A 454 -12.47 17.84 -12.88
C ASN A 454 -13.69 17.28 -12.14
N PRO A 455 -14.85 17.96 -12.14
CA PRO A 455 -16.06 17.35 -11.62
C PRO A 455 -16.37 16.13 -12.49
N ILE A 456 -16.42 14.95 -11.87
CA ILE A 456 -16.90 13.70 -12.47
C ILE A 456 -18.42 13.73 -12.54
#